data_AF-A0A1T1ZYL4-F1
#
_entry.id   AF-A0A1T1ZYL4-F1
#
_cell.length_a   1.000
_cell.length_b   1.000
_cell.length_c   1.000
_cell.angle_alpha   90.00
_cell.angle_beta   90.00
_cell.angle_gamma   90.00
#
_symmetry.space_group_name_H-M   'P 1'
#
loop_
_entity.id
_entity.type
_entity.pdbx_description
1 polymer ?
#
loop_
_entity_poly.entity_id
_entity_poly.type
_entity_poly.pdbx_seq_one_letter_code
_entity_poly.pdbx_strand_id
1 'polypeptide(L)'
;MGAMTRIFAALCALLFLASCDTSTTNFPVNTRNVSSVEDPAAGDVAIVRLSLANVATFGAPSDLSGGRTTLPSSDYWNYRIGPGDLLDIVVYEHPELTSPAGSTRTPAEGGLRVNSDGTFYYPYVGNVRAAGRTPEQVR
;
A
#
# COMPACT_ATOMS: atom_id res chain seq x y z
N MET A 1 -0.43 -38.99 17.44
CA MET A 1 -0.76 -37.56 17.18
C MET A 1 -0.11 -36.96 15.93
N GLY A 2 1.17 -37.20 15.62
CA GLY A 2 1.89 -36.43 14.58
C GLY A 2 1.38 -36.53 13.14
N ALA A 3 0.80 -37.66 12.73
CA ALA A 3 0.25 -37.81 11.37
C ALA A 3 -0.99 -36.94 11.13
N MET A 4 -1.87 -36.85 12.13
CA MET A 4 -3.11 -36.08 12.07
C MET A 4 -2.83 -34.57 12.07
N THR A 5 -1.82 -34.13 12.83
CA THR A 5 -1.34 -32.73 12.82
C THR A 5 -0.70 -32.34 11.48
N ARG A 6 0.02 -33.26 10.83
CA ARG A 6 0.62 -33.03 9.50
C ARG A 6 -0.42 -32.92 8.39
N ILE A 7 -1.45 -33.78 8.43
CA ILE A 7 -2.57 -33.71 7.47
C ILE A 7 -3.33 -32.40 7.65
N PHE A 8 -3.59 -31.98 8.89
CA PHE A 8 -4.28 -30.72 9.17
C PHE A 8 -3.45 -29.50 8.72
N ALA A 9 -2.14 -29.51 8.95
CA ALA A 9 -1.25 -28.45 8.48
C ALA A 9 -1.18 -28.38 6.93
N ALA A 10 -1.18 -29.53 6.25
CA ALA A 10 -1.21 -29.59 4.79
C ALA A 10 -2.54 -29.07 4.22
N LEU A 11 -3.67 -29.40 4.86
CA LEU A 11 -5.00 -28.92 4.46
C LEU A 11 -5.14 -27.40 4.64
N CYS A 12 -4.65 -26.86 5.76
CA CYS A 12 -4.60 -25.41 5.98
C CYS A 12 -3.69 -24.71 4.96
N ALA A 13 -2.52 -25.27 4.63
CA ALA A 13 -1.64 -24.70 3.62
C ALA A 13 -2.31 -24.65 2.24
N LEU A 14 -3.02 -25.70 1.83
CA LEU A 14 -3.77 -25.73 0.58
C LEU A 14 -4.90 -24.70 0.52
N LEU A 15 -5.57 -24.42 1.64
CA LEU A 15 -6.60 -23.36 1.74
C LEU A 15 -6.01 -21.96 1.56
N PHE A 16 -4.79 -21.70 2.03
CA PHE A 16 -4.13 -20.41 1.84
C PHE A 16 -3.68 -20.16 0.39
N LEU A 17 -3.32 -21.21 -0.36
CA LEU A 17 -2.95 -21.06 -1.77
C LEU A 17 -4.14 -20.76 -2.69
N ALA A 18 -5.38 -20.98 -2.25
CA ALA A 18 -6.59 -20.76 -3.05
C ALA A 18 -7.15 -19.32 -2.94
N SER A 19 -6.47 -18.41 -2.23
CA SER A 19 -6.93 -17.02 -2.09
C SER A 19 -6.51 -16.16 -3.30
N CYS A 20 -7.07 -16.45 -4.47
CA CYS A 20 -7.05 -15.50 -5.59
C CYS A 20 -8.29 -14.61 -5.47
N ASP A 21 -8.11 -13.36 -5.04
CA ASP A 21 -9.16 -12.34 -5.11
C ASP A 21 -9.13 -11.74 -6.52
N THR A 22 -9.88 -12.32 -7.45
CA THR A 22 -10.11 -11.71 -8.76
C THR A 22 -11.16 -10.63 -8.60
N SER A 23 -10.73 -9.38 -8.44
CA SER A 23 -11.63 -8.23 -8.52
C SER A 23 -12.14 -8.10 -9.96
N THR A 24 -13.32 -8.65 -10.24
CA THR A 24 -13.95 -8.50 -11.55
C THR A 24 -14.70 -7.17 -11.61
N THR A 25 -14.35 -6.30 -12.54
CA THR A 25 -15.16 -5.13 -12.89
C THR A 25 -16.36 -5.60 -13.72
N ASN A 26 -17.54 -5.61 -13.10
CA ASN A 26 -18.78 -5.96 -13.80
C ASN A 26 -19.39 -4.70 -14.45
N PHE A 27 -19.41 -4.67 -15.78
CA PHE A 27 -20.09 -3.62 -16.55
C PHE A 27 -21.50 -4.12 -16.94
N PRO A 28 -22.58 -3.42 -16.54
CA PRO A 28 -23.94 -3.85 -16.83
C PRO A 28 -24.29 -3.61 -18.31
N VAL A 29 -23.91 -4.55 -19.17
CA VAL A 29 -24.22 -4.56 -20.61
C VAL A 29 -24.97 -5.84 -20.99
N ASN A 30 -25.77 -5.78 -22.05
CA ASN A 30 -26.44 -6.96 -22.60
C ASN A 30 -25.44 -7.81 -23.39
N THR A 31 -25.04 -8.95 -22.81
CA THR A 31 -24.04 -9.87 -23.39
C THR A 31 -24.55 -10.70 -24.57
N ARG A 32 -25.86 -10.73 -24.84
CA ARG A 32 -26.44 -11.48 -25.96
C ARG A 32 -25.89 -11.10 -27.34
N ASN A 33 -25.41 -9.85 -27.49
CA ASN A 33 -24.91 -9.33 -28.76
C ASN A 33 -23.41 -9.02 -28.71
N VAL A 34 -22.69 -9.57 -27.73
CA VAL A 34 -21.25 -9.37 -27.56
C VAL A 34 -20.51 -10.35 -28.46
N SER A 35 -19.56 -9.82 -29.22
CA SER A 35 -18.63 -10.62 -30.00
C SER A 35 -17.31 -10.66 -29.22
N SER A 36 -16.90 -11.85 -28.78
CA SER A 36 -15.57 -12.07 -28.21
C SER A 36 -14.56 -12.14 -29.35
N VAL A 37 -13.54 -11.30 -29.29
CA VAL A 37 -12.42 -11.33 -30.24
C VAL A 37 -11.16 -11.50 -29.42
N GLU A 38 -10.37 -12.54 -29.75
CA GLU A 38 -9.03 -12.72 -29.18
C GLU A 38 -8.09 -11.70 -29.82
N ASP A 39 -7.67 -10.69 -29.05
CA ASP A 39 -6.66 -9.73 -29.45
C ASP A 39 -5.29 -10.23 -28.96
N PRO A 40 -4.31 -10.47 -29.84
CA PRO A 40 -2.98 -10.96 -29.46
C PRO A 40 -2.21 -10.00 -28.54
N ALA A 41 -2.60 -8.72 -28.44
CA ALA A 41 -1.98 -7.74 -27.54
C ALA A 41 -2.78 -7.48 -26.25
N ALA A 42 -4.11 -7.67 -26.26
CA ALA A 42 -5.00 -7.30 -25.16
C ALA A 42 -5.71 -8.48 -24.48
N GLY A 43 -5.58 -9.71 -25.00
CA GLY A 43 -6.24 -10.89 -24.47
C GLY A 43 -7.69 -11.04 -24.94
N ASP A 44 -8.55 -11.63 -24.10
CA ASP A 44 -9.98 -11.80 -24.41
C ASP A 44 -10.72 -10.46 -24.27
N VAL A 45 -11.18 -9.91 -25.40
CA VAL A 45 -11.85 -8.62 -25.47
C VAL A 45 -13.32 -8.82 -25.82
N ALA A 46 -14.21 -8.30 -24.96
CA ALA A 46 -15.65 -8.27 -25.20
C ALA A 46 -16.05 -7.04 -26.01
N ILE A 47 -16.40 -7.21 -27.30
CA ILE A 47 -16.90 -6.11 -28.14
C ILE A 47 -18.42 -5.97 -27.94
N VAL A 48 -18.83 -4.88 -27.30
CA VAL A 48 -20.23 -4.55 -27.06
C VAL A 48 -20.69 -3.48 -28.06
N ARG A 49 -21.73 -3.77 -28.86
CA ARG A 49 -22.28 -2.78 -29.79
C ARG A 49 -22.99 -1.65 -29.05
N LEU A 50 -22.71 -0.43 -29.45
CA LEU A 50 -23.42 0.76 -28.97
C LEU A 50 -24.86 0.74 -29.51
N SER A 51 -25.84 0.61 -28.62
CA SER A 51 -27.27 0.66 -28.93
C SER A 51 -28.01 1.36 -27.81
N LEU A 52 -29.16 1.96 -28.11
CA LEU A 52 -29.96 2.65 -27.09
C LEU A 52 -30.35 1.71 -25.93
N ALA A 53 -30.68 0.46 -26.24
CA ALA A 53 -30.99 -0.57 -25.25
C ALA A 53 -29.80 -0.89 -24.34
N ASN A 54 -28.57 -0.88 -24.86
CA ASN A 54 -27.35 -1.13 -24.09
C ASN A 54 -26.82 0.12 -23.36
N VAL A 55 -27.08 1.33 -23.88
CA VAL A 55 -26.75 2.57 -23.19
C VAL A 55 -27.65 2.75 -21.96
N ALA A 56 -28.94 2.39 -22.07
CA ALA A 56 -29.87 2.46 -20.96
C ALA A 56 -29.48 1.59 -19.75
N THR A 57 -28.72 0.50 -19.95
CA THR A 57 -28.27 -0.36 -18.84
C THR A 57 -27.13 0.24 -18.03
N PHE A 58 -26.36 1.20 -18.57
CA PHE A 58 -25.36 1.94 -17.80
C PHE A 58 -25.97 2.89 -16.76
N GLY A 59 -27.24 3.28 -16.94
CA GLY A 59 -27.99 4.07 -15.96
C GLY A 59 -28.63 3.23 -14.85
N ALA A 60 -28.60 1.89 -14.95
CA ALA A 60 -29.09 1.02 -13.89
C ALA A 60 -28.13 1.09 -12.69
N PRO A 61 -28.64 1.10 -11.45
CA PRO A 61 -27.79 1.07 -10.27
C PRO A 61 -26.92 -0.18 -10.29
N SER A 62 -25.61 0.01 -10.22
CA SER A 62 -24.64 -1.08 -10.15
C SER A 62 -24.94 -1.95 -8.93
N ASP A 63 -24.88 -3.28 -9.10
CA ASP A 63 -24.96 -4.19 -7.96
C ASP A 63 -23.67 -4.09 -7.13
N LEU A 64 -23.74 -3.31 -6.05
CA LEU A 64 -22.66 -3.13 -5.07
C LEU A 64 -22.64 -4.25 -4.01
N SER A 65 -23.31 -5.38 -4.25
CA SER A 65 -23.31 -6.55 -3.34
C SER A 65 -21.97 -7.28 -3.27
N GLY A 66 -21.01 -6.91 -4.14
CA GLY A 66 -19.61 -7.35 -4.03
C GLY A 66 -19.00 -6.98 -2.67
N GLY A 67 -18.01 -7.76 -2.25
CA GLY A 67 -17.32 -7.56 -0.96
C GLY A 67 -16.89 -6.10 -0.81
N ARG A 68 -17.50 -5.39 0.14
CA ARG A 68 -17.15 -4.00 0.43
C ARG A 68 -15.82 -4.00 1.17
N THR A 69 -14.74 -3.64 0.48
CA THR A 69 -13.49 -3.29 1.15
C THR A 69 -13.72 -2.02 1.95
N THR A 70 -13.83 -2.14 3.26
CA THR A 70 -13.74 -0.98 4.15
C THR A 70 -12.28 -0.55 4.18
N LEU A 71 -12.00 0.67 3.72
CA LEU A 71 -10.72 1.28 4.04
C LEU A 71 -10.62 1.33 5.56
N PRO A 72 -9.52 0.84 6.17
CA PRO A 72 -9.33 1.01 7.60
C PRO A 72 -9.43 2.50 7.92
N SER A 73 -10.21 2.85 8.95
CA SER A 73 -10.36 4.23 9.40
C SER A 73 -8.98 4.83 9.67
N SER A 74 -8.73 6.04 9.17
CA SER A 74 -7.42 6.70 9.23
C SER A 74 -6.88 6.90 10.65
N ASP A 75 -7.75 6.75 11.66
CA ASP A 75 -7.44 6.98 13.09
C ASP A 75 -6.34 6.07 13.66
N TYR A 76 -5.90 5.03 12.93
CA TYR A 76 -4.85 4.11 13.39
C TYR A 76 -3.57 4.09 12.54
N TRP A 77 -3.46 4.89 11.48
CA TRP A 77 -2.25 4.89 10.67
C TRP A 77 -1.12 5.65 11.36
N ASN A 78 -0.07 4.92 11.74
CA ASN A 78 1.15 5.50 12.31
C ASN A 78 2.30 5.25 11.35
N TYR A 79 2.92 6.35 10.90
CA TYR A 79 4.09 6.27 10.06
C TYR A 79 5.27 5.67 10.84
N ARG A 80 6.00 4.76 10.17
CA ARG A 80 7.22 4.16 10.70
C ARG A 80 8.38 4.57 9.81
N ILE A 81 9.43 5.06 10.46
CA ILE A 81 10.65 5.50 9.81
C ILE A 81 11.30 4.29 9.12
N GLY A 82 11.82 4.49 7.92
CA GLY A 82 12.52 3.52 7.09
C GLY A 82 13.91 4.03 6.65
N PRO A 83 14.75 3.12 6.13
CA PRO A 83 16.03 3.50 5.51
C PRO A 83 15.81 4.48 4.35
N GLY A 84 16.62 5.54 4.29
CA GLY A 84 16.52 6.57 3.27
C GLY A 84 15.64 7.77 3.64
N ASP A 85 14.83 7.67 4.70
CA ASP A 85 14.08 8.80 5.22
C ASP A 85 15.00 9.89 5.75
N LEU A 86 14.45 11.10 5.84
CA LEU A 86 15.15 12.27 6.34
C LEU A 86 14.49 12.76 7.64
N LEU A 87 15.27 12.84 8.70
CA LEU A 87 14.82 13.30 10.00
C LEU A 87 15.20 14.77 10.20
N ASP A 88 14.19 15.58 10.52
CA ASP A 88 14.37 16.95 10.99
C ASP A 88 14.33 16.95 12.52
N ILE A 89 15.43 17.33 13.16
CA ILE A 89 15.60 17.25 14.61
C ILE A 89 15.83 18.65 15.15
N VAL A 90 14.88 19.15 15.93
CA VAL A 90 14.94 20.47 16.56
C VAL A 90 15.24 20.33 18.04
N VAL A 91 16.33 20.95 18.48
CA VAL A 91 16.71 21.09 19.89
C VAL A 91 16.58 22.56 20.25
N TYR A 92 15.57 22.88 21.05
CA TYR A 92 15.33 24.25 21.51
C TYR A 92 16.54 24.78 22.28
N GLU A 93 16.80 26.08 22.11
CA GLU A 93 17.91 26.81 22.73
C GLU A 93 19.32 26.29 22.35
N HIS A 94 19.40 25.31 21.44
CA HIS A 94 20.63 24.70 20.93
C HIS A 94 20.64 24.69 19.38
N PRO A 95 20.83 25.85 18.72
CA PRO A 95 20.90 25.93 17.26
C PRO A 95 22.03 25.08 16.66
N GLU A 96 23.11 24.87 17.41
CA GLU A 96 24.25 24.03 17.04
C GLU A 96 23.88 22.54 16.87
N LEU A 97 22.77 22.09 17.46
CA LEU A 97 22.25 20.73 17.35
C LEU A 97 21.03 20.60 16.42
N THR A 98 20.32 21.71 16.16
CA THR A 98 19.15 21.72 15.29
C THR A 98 19.51 21.67 13.80
N SER A 99 20.55 22.41 13.39
CA SER A 99 21.02 22.37 12.01
C SER A 99 22.55 22.27 11.95
N PRO A 100 23.10 21.04 11.94
CA PRO A 100 24.54 20.85 11.82
C PRO A 100 25.09 21.39 10.48
N ALA A 101 24.23 21.60 9.48
CA ALA A 101 24.60 22.11 8.15
C ALA A 101 24.31 23.62 7.94
N GLY A 102 23.86 24.35 8.98
CA GLY A 102 23.57 25.80 8.94
C GLY A 102 22.09 26.17 8.78
N SER A 103 21.71 27.37 9.20
CA SER A 103 20.31 27.82 9.39
C SER A 103 19.50 28.08 8.11
N THR A 104 20.08 27.94 6.91
CA THR A 104 19.47 28.37 5.64
C THR A 104 18.99 27.22 4.74
N ARG A 105 19.19 25.95 5.14
CA ARG A 105 18.81 24.80 4.32
C ARG A 105 17.45 24.23 4.72
N THR A 106 16.67 23.77 3.74
CA THR A 106 15.43 23.04 4.00
C THR A 106 15.72 21.67 4.59
N PRO A 107 14.76 21.00 5.27
CA PRO A 107 14.94 19.63 5.72
C PRO A 107 15.44 18.73 4.60
N ALA A 108 14.89 18.82 3.39
CA ALA A 108 15.35 18.06 2.22
C ALA A 108 16.85 18.24 1.86
N GLU A 109 17.45 19.38 2.23
CA GLU A 109 18.84 19.73 1.94
C GLU A 109 19.78 19.57 3.15
N GLY A 110 19.24 19.48 4.38
CA GLY A 110 20.01 19.51 5.63
C GLY A 110 19.58 18.53 6.72
N GLY A 111 18.54 17.73 6.48
CA GLY A 111 18.03 16.73 7.42
C GLY A 111 18.94 15.52 7.55
N LEU A 112 18.82 14.81 8.68
CA LEU A 112 19.62 13.63 8.94
C LEU A 112 19.03 12.41 8.22
N ARG A 113 19.77 11.90 7.24
CA ARG A 113 19.38 10.71 6.51
C ARG A 113 19.51 9.45 7.37
N VAL A 114 18.48 8.62 7.35
CA VAL A 114 18.53 7.26 7.90
C VAL A 114 19.33 6.36 6.97
N ASN A 115 20.40 5.78 7.48
CA ASN A 115 21.30 4.88 6.75
C ASN A 115 20.58 3.59 6.32
N SER A 116 21.23 2.81 5.44
CA SER A 116 20.71 1.53 4.94
C SER A 116 20.51 0.48 6.04
N ASP A 117 21.29 0.55 7.12
CA ASP A 117 21.12 -0.28 8.32
C ASP A 117 19.92 0.17 9.19
N GLY A 118 19.29 1.30 8.85
CA GLY A 118 18.17 1.91 9.55
C GLY A 118 18.55 2.68 10.81
N THR A 119 19.80 3.11 10.94
CA THR A 119 20.27 4.01 11.98
C THR A 119 20.57 5.42 11.44
N PHE A 120 20.65 6.40 12.32
CA PHE A 120 21.21 7.72 12.00
C PHE A 120 22.21 8.13 13.10
N TYR A 121 23.20 8.94 12.75
CA TYR A 121 24.16 9.47 13.73
C TYR A 121 23.70 10.83 14.24
N TYR A 122 23.71 11.03 15.55
CA TYR A 122 23.44 12.34 16.15
C TYR A 122 24.54 12.70 17.17
N PRO A 123 25.03 13.96 17.21
CA PRO A 123 26.09 14.35 18.14
C PRO A 123 25.78 13.96 19.59
N TYR A 124 26.82 13.57 20.33
CA TYR A 124 26.79 13.14 21.75
C TYR A 124 26.08 11.82 22.05
N VAL A 125 25.08 11.40 21.26
CA VAL A 125 24.35 10.14 21.46
C VAL A 125 24.81 9.03 20.52
N GLY A 126 25.53 9.36 19.45
CA GLY A 126 26.06 8.39 18.49
C GLY A 126 24.99 7.85 17.54
N ASN A 127 25.08 6.55 17.23
CA ASN A 127 24.16 5.90 16.29
C ASN A 127 22.85 5.50 16.99
N VAL A 128 21.73 5.99 16.47
CA VAL A 128 20.38 5.73 16.97
C VAL A 128 19.60 4.91 15.95
N ARG A 129 18.97 3.82 16.40
CA ARG A 129 18.09 2.98 15.57
C ARG A 129 16.72 3.66 15.39
N ALA A 130 16.43 4.11 14.17
CA ALA A 130 15.15 4.72 13.82
C ALA A 130 14.22 3.79 13.03
N ALA A 131 14.76 2.87 12.22
CA ALA A 131 13.91 2.08 11.33
C ALA A 131 12.91 1.20 12.10
N GLY A 132 11.65 1.24 11.68
CA GLY A 132 10.52 0.56 12.30
C GLY A 132 9.91 1.33 13.48
N ARG A 133 10.50 2.44 13.93
CA ARG A 133 9.96 3.30 15.00
C ARG A 133 9.11 4.42 14.43
N THR A 134 8.16 4.91 15.22
CA THR A 134 7.46 6.17 14.91
C THR A 134 8.31 7.37 15.34
N PRO A 135 8.09 8.58 14.81
CA PRO A 135 8.78 9.79 15.28
C PRO A 135 8.67 9.99 16.79
N GLU A 136 7.52 9.68 17.39
CA GLU A 136 7.26 9.77 18.83
C GLU A 136 8.10 8.79 19.66
N GLN A 137 8.50 7.66 19.08
CA GLN A 137 9.37 6.68 19.73
C GLN A 137 10.86 7.02 19.59
N VAL A 138 11.21 7.95 18.71
CA VAL A 138 12.58 8.41 18.48
C VAL A 138 12.87 9.69 19.28
N ARG A 139 11.86 10.54 19.50
CA ARG A 139 11.93 11.72 20.37
C ARG A 139 12.23 11.35 21.82
#